data_AF-A0A3C0ZPW5-F1
#
_entry.id   AF-A0A3C0ZPW5-F1
#
_cell.length_a   1.000
_cell.length_b   1.000
_cell.length_c   1.000
_cell.angle_alpha   90.00
_cell.angle_beta   90.00
_cell.angle_gamma   90.00
#
_symmetry.space_group_name_H-M   'P 1'
#
loop_
_entity.id
_entity.type
_entity.pdbx_description
1 polymer ?
#
loop_
_entity_poly.entity_id
_entity_poly.type
_entity_poly.pdbx_seq_one_letter_code
_entity_poly.pdbx_strand_id
1 'polypeptide(L)'
;MDLNALARSVAAYKGVDASEFQRSARVLQSLWREEQGFEIGEHAGNQLGSRLQMPWAQKELANFITPTVRDVVRREVLDSVRSTGKLYGKPRFFNDLLSSQPLCFNLFAELSLDLGLASRVIGDLTAQRFVSVTGIDFEYSPGRRDPRYLSDRSAFDVFVRCQTAVGGTGFIGIEVKYHENLLGPTAEHKTRYDEVADEMGCFSTDRRPLRQTPIQQIWRDHLLTGITRIQDGYDDGLFVTLYPARNLHVKTALAEYRQQLTSDDTFGAWTLEQFVAGLREHTQAAWVDTFEDRYLAFDKVDRRLDDAD
;
A
#
# COMPACT_ATOMS: atom_id res chain seq x y z
N MET A 1 -1.57 -22.06 23.22
CA MET A 1 -2.84 -21.95 22.45
C MET A 1 -2.54 -21.82 20.96
N ASP A 2 -3.26 -22.47 20.05
CA ASP A 2 -3.00 -22.30 18.60
C ASP A 2 -3.53 -20.96 18.02
N LEU A 3 -2.99 -20.54 16.88
CA LEU A 3 -3.33 -19.27 16.24
C LEU A 3 -4.81 -19.15 15.84
N ASN A 4 -5.49 -20.25 15.52
CA ASN A 4 -6.91 -20.22 15.20
C ASN A 4 -7.76 -20.05 16.47
N ALA A 5 -7.37 -20.66 17.58
CA ALA A 5 -7.99 -20.46 18.88
C ALA A 5 -7.79 -19.02 19.35
N LEU A 6 -6.57 -18.47 19.24
CA LEU A 6 -6.29 -17.06 19.52
C LEU A 6 -7.15 -16.14 18.65
N ALA A 7 -7.19 -16.37 17.34
CA ALA A 7 -8.02 -15.58 16.44
C ALA A 7 -9.51 -15.64 16.78
N ARG A 8 -10.04 -16.77 17.26
CA ARG A 8 -11.43 -16.84 17.73
C ARG A 8 -11.63 -16.04 19.02
N SER A 9 -10.68 -16.11 19.96
CA SER A 9 -10.77 -15.43 21.25
C SER A 9 -10.87 -13.89 21.13
N VAL A 10 -10.22 -13.31 20.11
CA VAL A 10 -10.26 -11.86 19.82
C VAL A 10 -11.16 -11.51 18.64
N ALA A 11 -12.16 -12.36 18.33
CA ALA A 11 -13.12 -12.18 17.24
C ALA A 11 -12.49 -11.88 15.86
N ALA A 12 -11.29 -12.39 15.61
CA ALA A 12 -10.47 -12.20 14.42
C ALA A 12 -10.42 -13.44 13.52
N TYR A 13 -11.25 -14.47 13.72
CA TYR A 13 -11.21 -15.65 12.86
C TYR A 13 -12.01 -15.44 11.56
N LYS A 14 -11.37 -15.60 10.39
CA LYS A 14 -12.04 -15.71 9.09
C LYS A 14 -11.45 -16.86 8.26
N GLY A 15 -12.31 -17.70 7.67
CA GLY A 15 -11.87 -18.84 6.85
C GLY A 15 -11.15 -18.45 5.55
N VAL A 16 -11.25 -17.18 5.13
CA VAL A 16 -10.59 -16.67 3.92
C VAL A 16 -9.09 -16.38 4.11
N ASP A 17 -8.61 -16.31 5.35
CA ASP A 17 -7.18 -16.13 5.62
C ASP A 17 -6.46 -17.45 5.27
N ALA A 18 -5.71 -17.44 4.17
CA ALA A 18 -5.10 -18.61 3.55
C ALA A 18 -3.65 -18.87 4.00
N SER A 19 -3.10 -18.00 4.83
CA SER A 19 -1.75 -18.13 5.40
C SER A 19 -1.71 -17.74 6.87
N GLU A 20 -0.67 -18.20 7.57
CA GLU A 20 -0.38 -17.78 8.93
C GLU A 20 -0.23 -16.26 9.04
N PHE A 21 0.47 -15.64 8.08
CA PHE A 21 0.63 -14.19 8.05
C PHE A 21 -0.72 -13.44 8.00
N GLN A 22 -1.64 -13.82 7.10
CA GLN A 22 -2.95 -13.19 7.01
C GLN A 22 -3.71 -13.29 8.34
N ARG A 23 -3.68 -14.48 8.95
CA ARG A 23 -4.28 -14.73 10.25
C ARG A 23 -3.66 -13.86 11.34
N SER A 24 -2.34 -13.83 11.44
CA SER A 24 -1.60 -13.05 12.43
C SER A 24 -1.81 -11.55 12.24
N ALA A 25 -1.89 -11.05 11.00
CA ALA A 25 -2.18 -9.65 10.73
C ALA A 25 -3.59 -9.28 11.20
N ARG A 26 -4.58 -10.15 10.98
CA ARG A 26 -5.95 -9.94 11.46
C ARG A 26 -6.04 -9.97 12.99
N VAL A 27 -5.30 -10.87 13.64
CA VAL A 27 -5.18 -10.91 15.10
C VAL A 27 -4.53 -9.64 15.63
N LEU A 28 -3.40 -9.22 15.06
CA LEU A 28 -2.69 -8.00 15.43
C LEU A 28 -3.62 -6.77 15.36
N GLN A 29 -4.40 -6.63 14.29
CA GLN A 29 -5.36 -5.53 14.20
C GLN A 29 -6.46 -5.59 15.28
N SER A 30 -6.88 -6.78 15.70
CA SER A 30 -7.85 -6.91 16.80
C SER A 30 -7.24 -6.57 18.15
N LEU A 31 -6.02 -7.03 18.41
CA LEU A 31 -5.28 -6.67 19.63
C LEU A 31 -5.05 -5.17 19.72
N TRP A 32 -4.59 -4.54 18.63
CA TRP A 32 -4.43 -3.10 18.57
C TRP A 32 -5.73 -2.36 18.87
N ARG A 33 -6.87 -2.79 18.28
CA ARG A 33 -8.19 -2.21 18.58
C ARG A 33 -8.52 -2.28 20.08
N GLU A 34 -8.27 -3.42 20.72
CA GLU A 34 -8.52 -3.62 22.16
C GLU A 34 -7.64 -2.71 23.01
N GLU A 35 -6.35 -2.59 22.68
CA GLU A 35 -5.40 -1.71 23.37
C GLU A 35 -5.81 -0.24 23.28
N GLN A 36 -6.41 0.18 22.15
CA GLN A 36 -6.97 1.53 22.00
C GLN A 36 -8.30 1.72 22.74
N GLY A 37 -8.90 0.65 23.28
CA GLY A 37 -10.23 0.67 23.89
C GLY A 37 -11.36 0.90 22.88
N PHE A 38 -11.16 0.54 21.62
CA PHE A 38 -12.13 0.80 20.55
C PHE A 38 -13.18 -0.31 20.44
N GLU A 39 -14.44 0.09 20.25
CA GLU A 39 -15.55 -0.83 20.06
C GLU A 39 -15.40 -1.69 18.80
N ILE A 40 -15.76 -2.97 18.92
CA ILE A 40 -15.70 -3.93 17.82
C ILE A 40 -16.71 -3.58 16.72
N GLY A 41 -16.25 -3.62 15.48
CA GLY A 41 -17.08 -3.44 14.30
C GLY A 41 -17.70 -4.73 13.77
N GLU A 42 -18.43 -4.60 12.68
CA GLU A 42 -19.10 -5.72 12.02
C GLU A 42 -18.65 -5.90 10.57
N HIS A 43 -18.77 -7.13 10.08
CA HIS A 43 -18.67 -7.47 8.67
C HIS A 43 -19.77 -8.49 8.32
N ALA A 44 -20.66 -8.11 7.40
CA ALA A 44 -21.84 -8.90 7.03
C ALA A 44 -22.68 -9.32 8.25
N GLY A 45 -22.97 -8.37 9.14
CA GLY A 45 -23.81 -8.55 10.33
C GLY A 45 -23.17 -9.36 11.47
N ASN A 46 -21.88 -9.70 11.37
CA ASN A 46 -21.16 -10.44 12.41
C ASN A 46 -20.02 -9.58 12.96
N GLN A 47 -19.82 -9.62 14.28
CA GLN A 47 -18.67 -8.98 14.92
C GLN A 47 -17.36 -9.47 14.31
N LEU A 48 -16.43 -8.54 14.10
CA LEU A 48 -15.11 -8.82 13.58
C LEU A 48 -14.09 -7.87 14.22
N GLY A 49 -13.16 -8.43 15.00
CA GLY A 49 -12.19 -7.67 15.79
C GLY A 49 -11.24 -6.79 14.96
N SER A 50 -11.02 -7.15 13.69
CA SER A 50 -10.28 -6.32 12.73
C SER A 50 -11.12 -5.21 12.08
N ARG A 51 -12.30 -4.88 12.64
CA ARG A 51 -13.18 -3.80 12.20
C ARG A 51 -13.47 -2.85 13.35
N LEU A 52 -13.68 -1.59 13.02
CA LEU A 52 -14.14 -0.56 13.96
C LEU A 52 -15.66 -0.35 13.86
N GLN A 53 -16.30 0.01 14.97
CA GLN A 53 -17.74 0.29 15.01
C GLN A 53 -18.11 1.53 14.15
N MET A 54 -19.12 1.39 13.30
CA MET A 54 -19.69 2.48 12.51
C MET A 54 -20.99 3.00 13.15
N PRO A 55 -21.33 4.30 13.02
CA PRO A 55 -20.63 5.35 12.26
C PRO A 55 -19.51 6.07 13.04
N TRP A 56 -19.23 5.65 14.28
CA TRP A 56 -18.21 6.28 15.14
C TRP A 56 -16.83 6.35 14.46
N ALA A 57 -16.37 5.24 13.87
CA ALA A 57 -15.05 5.18 13.23
C ALA A 57 -14.86 6.23 12.11
N GLN A 58 -15.94 6.54 11.37
CA GLN A 58 -15.91 7.58 10.33
C GLN A 58 -15.96 8.99 10.92
N LYS A 59 -16.77 9.22 11.96
CA LYS A 59 -16.88 10.54 12.61
C LYS A 59 -15.56 10.97 13.26
N GLU A 60 -14.93 10.03 13.96
CA GLU A 60 -13.67 10.29 14.69
C GLU A 60 -12.41 10.07 13.85
N LEU A 61 -12.56 9.52 12.64
CA LEU A 61 -11.42 9.08 11.83
C LEU A 61 -10.51 8.12 12.64
N ALA A 62 -11.13 7.20 13.38
CA ALA A 62 -10.46 6.31 14.33
C ALA A 62 -9.51 5.30 13.66
N ASN A 63 -9.66 5.08 12.36
CA ASN A 63 -8.74 4.27 11.56
C ASN A 63 -7.39 4.96 11.30
N PHE A 64 -7.17 6.19 11.78
CA PHE A 64 -5.97 6.98 11.51
C PHE A 64 -5.22 7.33 12.79
N ILE A 65 -3.91 7.03 12.79
CA ILE A 65 -3.11 6.86 14.01
C ILE A 65 -2.69 8.18 14.68
N THR A 66 -2.61 9.28 13.94
CA THR A 66 -2.26 10.60 14.51
C THR A 66 -3.29 11.67 14.12
N PRO A 67 -3.40 12.76 14.90
CA PRO A 67 -4.18 13.93 14.51
C PRO A 67 -3.77 14.49 13.13
N THR A 68 -2.46 14.50 12.83
CA THR A 68 -1.92 14.94 11.54
C THR A 68 -2.46 14.10 10.38
N VAL A 69 -2.43 12.76 10.52
CA VAL A 69 -2.99 11.87 9.48
C VAL A 69 -4.48 12.15 9.30
N ARG A 70 -5.24 12.37 10.39
CA ARG A 70 -6.67 12.71 10.33
C ARG A 70 -6.91 14.02 9.57
N ASP A 71 -6.07 15.03 9.76
CA ASP A 71 -6.18 16.30 9.05
C ASP A 71 -5.89 16.16 7.55
N VAL A 72 -4.90 15.34 7.18
CA VAL A 72 -4.66 15.00 5.78
C VAL A 72 -5.84 14.23 5.19
N VAL A 73 -6.42 13.28 5.93
CA VAL A 73 -7.63 12.55 5.47
C VAL A 73 -8.82 13.49 5.28
N ARG A 74 -9.06 14.45 6.19
CA ARG A 74 -10.11 15.46 6.01
C ARG A 74 -9.92 16.22 4.70
N ARG A 75 -8.69 16.66 4.42
CA ARG A 75 -8.35 17.38 3.20
C ARG A 75 -8.42 16.54 1.94
N GLU A 76 -7.92 15.31 1.94
CA GLU A 76 -7.79 14.51 0.71
C GLU A 76 -9.06 13.70 0.38
N VAL A 77 -9.83 13.30 1.40
CA VAL A 77 -10.90 12.31 1.29
C VAL A 77 -12.29 12.90 1.52
N LEU A 78 -12.40 13.89 2.42
CA LEU A 78 -13.68 14.49 2.80
C LEU A 78 -13.95 15.81 2.07
N ASP A 79 -12.89 16.51 1.62
CA ASP A 79 -13.03 17.63 0.71
C ASP A 79 -13.52 17.15 -0.67
N SER A 80 -14.63 17.70 -1.13
CA SER A 80 -15.27 17.27 -2.38
C SER A 80 -14.46 17.63 -3.62
N VAL A 81 -13.68 18.70 -3.57
CA VAL A 81 -12.85 19.13 -4.71
C VAL A 81 -11.65 18.21 -4.83
N ARG A 82 -10.90 17.98 -3.75
CA ARG A 82 -9.70 17.13 -3.75
C ARG A 82 -9.99 15.65 -3.97
N SER A 83 -11.13 15.16 -3.47
CA SER A 83 -11.51 13.75 -3.67
C SER A 83 -12.17 13.47 -5.02
N THR A 84 -12.41 14.49 -5.85
CA THR A 84 -13.00 14.31 -7.19
C THR A 84 -12.15 13.35 -8.01
N GLY A 85 -12.76 12.25 -8.49
CA GLY A 85 -12.10 11.25 -9.33
C GLY A 85 -11.22 10.24 -8.58
N LYS A 86 -11.04 10.38 -7.25
CA LYS A 86 -10.30 9.44 -6.40
C LYS A 86 -11.22 8.33 -5.87
N LEU A 87 -10.77 7.08 -5.85
CA LEU A 87 -11.60 5.92 -5.46
C LEU A 87 -11.28 5.41 -4.05
N TYR A 88 -11.76 6.13 -3.04
CA TYR A 88 -11.72 5.65 -1.67
C TYR A 88 -12.82 4.61 -1.41
N GLY A 89 -12.44 3.39 -1.02
CA GLY A 89 -13.39 2.32 -0.75
C GLY A 89 -14.23 2.60 0.51
N LYS A 90 -15.36 3.27 0.41
CA LYS A 90 -16.27 3.52 1.55
C LYS A 90 -17.26 2.34 1.68
N PRO A 91 -17.58 1.83 2.90
CA PRO A 91 -17.14 2.31 4.21
C PRO A 91 -15.80 1.73 4.70
N ARG A 92 -15.20 0.75 3.99
CA ARG A 92 -13.99 0.03 4.43
C ARG A 92 -12.81 0.94 4.77
N PHE A 93 -12.69 2.08 4.10
CA PHE A 93 -11.67 3.10 4.36
C PHE A 93 -11.70 3.59 5.82
N PHE A 94 -12.88 3.66 6.44
CA PHE A 94 -13.01 4.14 7.81
C PHE A 94 -13.02 3.04 8.87
N ASN A 95 -13.33 1.80 8.50
CA ASN A 95 -13.60 0.77 9.49
C ASN A 95 -12.84 -0.54 9.32
N ASP A 96 -12.10 -0.73 8.24
CA ASP A 96 -11.28 -1.92 8.00
C ASP A 96 -9.85 -1.65 8.43
N LEU A 97 -9.42 -2.29 9.52
CA LEU A 97 -8.07 -2.13 10.05
C LEU A 97 -7.02 -2.81 9.17
N LEU A 98 -7.42 -3.75 8.33
CA LEU A 98 -6.55 -4.47 7.39
C LEU A 98 -6.43 -3.81 6.01
N SER A 99 -7.22 -2.76 5.73
CA SER A 99 -7.20 -2.13 4.42
C SER A 99 -5.87 -1.42 4.17
N SER A 100 -5.29 -1.63 2.98
CA SER A 100 -4.07 -0.92 2.56
C SER A 100 -4.29 0.59 2.43
N GLN A 101 -5.44 1.05 1.90
CA GLN A 101 -5.71 2.49 1.73
C GLN A 101 -5.48 3.31 3.04
N PRO A 102 -6.04 2.96 4.21
CA PRO A 102 -5.70 3.61 5.48
C PRO A 102 -4.23 3.47 5.90
N LEU A 103 -3.59 2.33 5.64
CA LEU A 103 -2.16 2.14 5.86
C LEU A 103 -1.34 3.19 5.09
N CYS A 104 -1.67 3.42 3.81
CA CYS A 104 -1.03 4.44 2.98
C CYS A 104 -1.06 5.82 3.66
N PHE A 105 -2.23 6.24 4.15
CA PHE A 105 -2.35 7.50 4.87
C PHE A 105 -1.55 7.49 6.18
N ASN A 106 -1.63 6.42 6.96
CA ASN A 106 -0.92 6.32 8.24
C ASN A 106 0.61 6.35 8.08
N LEU A 107 1.14 5.93 6.94
CA LEU A 107 2.59 5.99 6.66
C LEU A 107 3.01 7.31 5.99
N PHE A 108 2.26 7.76 4.97
CA PHE A 108 2.73 8.82 4.08
C PHE A 108 2.13 10.20 4.39
N ALA A 109 1.08 10.32 5.22
CA ALA A 109 0.50 11.64 5.52
C ALA A 109 1.47 12.56 6.28
N GLU A 110 2.19 12.02 7.27
CA GLU A 110 3.24 12.77 7.98
C GLU A 110 4.35 13.21 7.00
N LEU A 111 4.78 12.31 6.11
CA LEU A 111 5.77 12.58 5.07
C LEU A 111 5.32 13.60 4.03
N SER A 112 4.01 13.66 3.74
CA SER A 112 3.45 14.65 2.81
C SER A 112 3.55 16.08 3.34
N LEU A 113 3.75 16.23 4.66
CA LEU A 113 3.94 17.51 5.33
C LEU A 113 5.42 17.78 5.65
N ASP A 114 6.24 16.73 5.81
CA ASP A 114 7.70 16.80 5.96
C ASP A 114 8.41 16.18 4.75
N LEU A 115 8.43 16.92 3.63
CA LEU A 115 9.11 16.50 2.42
C LEU A 115 10.63 16.37 2.60
N GLY A 116 11.21 17.01 3.61
CA GLY A 116 12.63 16.87 3.94
C GLY A 116 12.95 15.49 4.49
N LEU A 117 12.14 15.00 5.44
CA LEU A 117 12.21 13.62 5.91
C LEU A 117 11.92 12.64 4.77
N ALA A 118 10.88 12.90 3.97
CA ALA A 118 10.56 12.07 2.82
C ALA A 118 11.73 11.96 1.84
N SER A 119 12.42 13.08 1.57
CA SER A 119 13.60 13.12 0.69
C SER A 119 14.73 12.22 1.16
N ARG A 120 15.04 12.26 2.47
CA ARG A 120 16.12 11.44 3.04
C ARG A 120 15.80 9.94 2.96
N VAL A 121 14.59 9.55 3.37
CA VAL A 121 14.13 8.16 3.34
C VAL A 121 14.09 7.61 1.91
N ILE A 122 13.53 8.37 0.97
CA ILE A 122 13.45 7.96 -0.44
C ILE A 122 14.84 7.93 -1.08
N GLY A 123 15.72 8.87 -0.72
CA GLY A 123 17.12 8.85 -1.13
C GLY A 123 17.79 7.53 -0.75
N ASP A 124 17.68 7.10 0.50
CA ASP A 124 18.34 5.88 0.96
C ASP A 124 17.71 4.62 0.33
N LEU A 125 16.38 4.53 0.28
CA LEU A 125 15.67 3.40 -0.33
C LEU A 125 15.94 3.26 -1.84
N THR A 126 16.41 4.32 -2.49
CA THR A 126 16.66 4.37 -3.94
C THR A 126 18.14 4.51 -4.28
N ALA A 127 19.03 4.34 -3.29
CA ALA A 127 20.47 4.53 -3.46
C ALA A 127 20.83 5.87 -4.13
N GLN A 128 20.16 6.94 -3.67
CA GLN A 128 20.28 8.31 -4.14
C GLN A 128 19.86 8.53 -5.60
N ARG A 129 19.11 7.61 -6.23
CA ARG A 129 18.50 7.84 -7.56
C ARG A 129 17.57 9.06 -7.54
N PHE A 130 16.75 9.17 -6.49
CA PHE A 130 15.89 10.32 -6.22
C PHE A 130 16.39 11.05 -4.97
N VAL A 131 16.73 12.33 -5.10
CA VAL A 131 17.44 13.07 -4.03
C VAL A 131 16.59 14.11 -3.31
N SER A 132 15.47 14.51 -3.91
CA SER A 132 14.53 15.46 -3.30
C SER A 132 13.10 15.07 -3.65
N VAL A 133 12.28 14.84 -2.64
CA VAL A 133 10.83 14.71 -2.78
C VAL A 133 10.21 16.11 -2.82
N THR A 134 9.37 16.37 -3.81
CA THR A 134 8.72 17.67 -4.05
C THR A 134 7.21 17.63 -3.83
N GLY A 135 6.63 16.44 -3.65
CA GLY A 135 5.23 16.27 -3.26
C GLY A 135 4.83 14.82 -3.14
N ILE A 136 3.77 14.57 -2.37
CA ILE A 136 3.18 13.25 -2.18
C ILE A 136 1.66 13.38 -2.37
N ASP A 137 1.10 12.63 -3.31
CA ASP A 137 -0.34 12.51 -3.53
C ASP A 137 -0.85 11.12 -3.21
N PHE A 138 -2.12 11.05 -2.81
CA PHE A 138 -2.83 9.81 -2.50
C PHE A 138 -3.87 9.49 -3.56
N GLU A 139 -4.02 8.21 -3.90
CA GLU A 139 -5.00 7.70 -4.88
C GLU A 139 -4.86 8.47 -6.22
N TYR A 140 -3.63 8.48 -6.74
CA TYR A 140 -3.25 9.29 -7.90
C TYR A 140 -3.44 8.51 -9.21
N SER A 141 -4.22 9.09 -10.13
CA SER A 141 -4.35 8.60 -11.49
C SER A 141 -4.08 9.76 -12.46
N PRO A 142 -3.05 9.69 -13.31
CA PRO A 142 -2.67 10.80 -14.21
C PRO A 142 -3.70 11.02 -15.33
N GLY A 143 -4.47 9.99 -15.68
CA GLY A 143 -5.54 10.10 -16.68
C GLY A 143 -6.51 8.93 -16.60
N ARG A 144 -7.33 8.92 -15.54
CA ARG A 144 -8.34 7.89 -15.33
C ARG A 144 -9.28 7.80 -16.54
N ARG A 145 -9.35 6.63 -17.16
CA ARG A 145 -10.10 6.32 -18.41
C ARG A 145 -9.66 7.13 -19.64
N ASP A 146 -8.57 7.88 -19.57
CA ASP A 146 -8.05 8.62 -20.70
C ASP A 146 -7.24 7.67 -21.61
N PRO A 147 -7.54 7.62 -22.92
CA PRO A 147 -6.85 6.76 -23.87
C PRO A 147 -5.37 7.09 -24.09
N ARG A 148 -4.90 8.29 -23.69
CA ARG A 148 -3.46 8.63 -23.71
C ARG A 148 -2.66 7.76 -22.73
N TYR A 149 -3.28 7.33 -21.62
CA TYR A 149 -2.70 6.41 -20.63
C TYR A 149 -3.19 4.98 -20.89
N LEU A 150 -3.64 4.26 -19.85
CA LEU A 150 -4.09 2.87 -19.94
C LEU A 150 -5.57 2.71 -20.34
N SER A 151 -6.33 3.80 -20.49
CA SER A 151 -7.78 3.75 -20.73
C SER A 151 -8.54 2.91 -19.67
N ASP A 152 -8.03 2.83 -18.45
CA ASP A 152 -8.63 2.06 -17.36
C ASP A 152 -8.78 2.89 -16.08
N ARG A 153 -9.03 2.22 -14.95
CA ARG A 153 -9.22 2.88 -13.66
C ARG A 153 -8.02 2.73 -12.73
N SER A 154 -6.84 2.38 -13.24
CA SER A 154 -5.65 2.23 -12.42
C SER A 154 -5.23 3.57 -11.81
N ALA A 155 -4.69 3.48 -10.60
CA ALA A 155 -4.20 4.58 -9.81
C ALA A 155 -3.12 4.04 -8.89
N PHE A 156 -2.15 4.86 -8.54
CA PHE A 156 -1.21 4.56 -7.46
C PHE A 156 -1.86 4.89 -6.12
N ASP A 157 -1.67 4.03 -5.13
CA ASP A 157 -2.02 4.35 -3.75
C ASP A 157 -1.31 5.62 -3.29
N VAL A 158 -0.02 5.74 -3.61
CA VAL A 158 0.81 6.92 -3.33
C VAL A 158 1.65 7.29 -4.56
N PHE A 159 1.70 8.58 -4.89
CA PHE A 159 2.55 9.12 -5.95
C PHE A 159 3.51 10.14 -5.39
N VAL A 160 4.81 9.84 -5.43
CA VAL A 160 5.88 10.67 -4.88
C VAL A 160 6.58 11.39 -6.02
N ARG A 161 6.43 12.71 -6.12
CA ARG A 161 7.19 13.53 -7.07
C ARG A 161 8.58 13.78 -6.54
N CYS A 162 9.58 13.66 -7.42
CA CYS A 162 10.98 13.73 -7.06
C CYS A 162 11.81 14.55 -8.04
N GLN A 163 12.98 14.99 -7.59
CA GLN A 163 14.12 15.35 -8.43
C GLN A 163 15.13 14.20 -8.42
N THR A 164 15.70 13.89 -9.58
CA THR A 164 16.73 12.85 -9.72
C THR A 164 18.11 13.40 -9.34
N ALA A 165 19.05 12.51 -9.06
CA ALA A 165 20.44 12.88 -8.73
C ALA A 165 21.13 13.73 -9.80
N VAL A 166 20.73 13.55 -11.06
CA VAL A 166 21.28 14.26 -12.23
C VAL A 166 20.54 15.57 -12.54
N GLY A 167 19.62 15.99 -11.67
CA GLY A 167 18.89 17.26 -11.78
C GLY A 167 17.61 17.20 -12.65
N GLY A 168 17.16 16.02 -13.04
CA GLY A 168 15.92 15.81 -13.80
C GLY A 168 14.69 15.66 -12.92
N THR A 169 13.52 15.61 -13.55
CA THR A 169 12.24 15.31 -12.92
C THR A 169 12.02 13.80 -12.84
N GLY A 170 11.47 13.32 -11.73
CA GLY A 170 11.07 11.93 -11.65
C GLY A 170 9.96 11.68 -10.66
N PHE A 171 9.53 10.43 -10.55
CA PHE A 171 8.51 10.05 -9.59
C PHE A 171 8.62 8.59 -9.17
N ILE A 172 7.94 8.26 -8.08
CA ILE A 172 7.73 6.90 -7.61
C ILE A 172 6.23 6.66 -7.48
N GLY A 173 5.69 5.72 -8.26
CA GLY A 173 4.34 5.21 -8.11
C GLY A 173 4.36 4.03 -7.16
N ILE A 174 3.65 4.12 -6.03
CA ILE A 174 3.65 3.10 -4.99
C ILE A 174 2.26 2.45 -4.91
N GLU A 175 2.23 1.13 -4.98
CA GLU A 175 1.08 0.29 -4.64
C GLU A 175 1.34 -0.39 -3.30
N VAL A 176 0.39 -0.32 -2.38
CA VAL A 176 0.54 -0.88 -1.03
C VAL A 176 -0.31 -2.13 -0.89
N LYS A 177 0.33 -3.22 -0.47
CA LYS A 177 -0.33 -4.49 -0.15
C LYS A 177 -0.03 -4.86 1.30
N TYR A 178 -1.06 -4.99 2.12
CA TYR A 178 -0.90 -5.38 3.52
C TYR A 178 -1.31 -6.83 3.74
N HIS A 179 -2.62 -7.10 3.75
CA HIS A 179 -3.22 -8.41 4.05
C HIS A 179 -3.56 -9.20 2.78
N GLU A 180 -3.53 -8.58 1.61
CA GLU A 180 -3.91 -9.19 0.33
C GLU A 180 -3.00 -10.38 -0.03
N ASN A 181 -3.58 -11.41 -0.68
CA ASN A 181 -2.86 -12.54 -1.27
C ASN A 181 -2.75 -12.44 -2.82
N LEU A 182 -3.19 -11.31 -3.39
CA LEU A 182 -3.19 -11.00 -4.83
C LEU A 182 -4.04 -11.93 -5.71
N LEU A 183 -4.80 -12.85 -5.11
CA LEU A 183 -5.75 -13.69 -5.82
C LEU A 183 -7.07 -12.95 -5.99
N GLY A 184 -7.61 -13.03 -7.19
CA GLY A 184 -8.85 -12.38 -7.58
C GLY A 184 -9.22 -12.72 -9.01
N PRO A 185 -10.35 -12.20 -9.50
CA PRO A 185 -10.69 -12.33 -10.91
C PRO A 185 -9.65 -11.60 -11.76
N THR A 186 -9.17 -12.27 -12.81
CA THR A 186 -8.36 -11.65 -13.85
C THR A 186 -9.20 -10.59 -14.56
N ALA A 187 -8.69 -9.36 -14.63
CA ALA A 187 -9.33 -8.29 -15.38
C ALA A 187 -9.25 -8.57 -16.89
N GLU A 188 -10.22 -8.04 -17.64
CA GLU A 188 -10.20 -8.13 -19.10
C GLU A 188 -8.94 -7.47 -19.68
N HIS A 189 -8.29 -8.16 -20.60
CA HIS A 189 -7.11 -7.65 -21.30
C HIS A 189 -7.49 -6.50 -22.23
N LYS A 190 -6.62 -5.50 -22.35
CA LYS A 190 -6.76 -4.38 -23.29
C LYS A 190 -5.56 -4.31 -24.20
N THR A 191 -5.78 -4.07 -25.49
CA THR A 191 -4.71 -3.86 -26.48
C THR A 191 -3.74 -2.76 -26.04
N ARG A 192 -4.25 -1.70 -25.39
CA ARG A 192 -3.45 -0.60 -24.86
C ARG A 192 -2.33 -1.07 -23.91
N TYR A 193 -2.51 -2.18 -23.20
CA TYR A 193 -1.49 -2.72 -22.31
C TYR A 193 -0.29 -3.25 -23.09
N ASP A 194 -0.52 -3.89 -24.24
CA ASP A 194 0.56 -4.40 -25.10
C ASP A 194 1.32 -3.25 -25.78
N GLU A 195 0.60 -2.22 -26.25
CA GLU A 195 1.20 -1.01 -26.84
C GLU A 195 2.16 -0.32 -25.86
N VAL A 196 1.71 -0.08 -24.62
CA VAL A 196 2.54 0.54 -23.58
C VAL A 196 3.71 -0.38 -23.20
N ALA A 197 3.49 -1.69 -23.15
CA ALA A 197 4.57 -2.64 -22.88
C ALA A 197 5.65 -2.63 -23.99
N ASP A 198 5.25 -2.45 -25.24
CA ASP A 198 6.18 -2.26 -26.37
C ASP A 198 6.95 -0.93 -26.24
N GLU A 199 6.27 0.16 -25.91
CA GLU A 199 6.91 1.47 -25.66
C GLU A 199 7.91 1.43 -24.50
N MET A 200 7.63 0.66 -23.44
CA MET A 200 8.53 0.51 -22.29
C MET A 200 9.76 -0.36 -22.59
N GLY A 201 9.64 -1.36 -23.47
CA GLY A 201 10.77 -2.19 -23.91
C GLY A 201 11.43 -3.07 -22.82
N CYS A 202 10.83 -3.19 -21.63
CA CYS A 202 11.42 -3.89 -20.47
C CYS A 202 10.76 -5.24 -20.15
N PHE A 203 9.91 -5.77 -21.04
CA PHE A 203 9.17 -7.01 -20.83
C PHE A 203 9.66 -8.13 -21.76
N SER A 204 9.58 -9.37 -21.28
CA SER A 204 9.74 -10.56 -22.11
C SER A 204 8.72 -10.59 -23.26
N THR A 205 9.12 -11.17 -24.40
CA THR A 205 8.27 -11.25 -25.60
C THR A 205 6.96 -12.03 -25.34
N ASP A 206 7.03 -13.09 -24.52
CA ASP A 206 5.83 -13.81 -24.08
C ASP A 206 5.17 -13.11 -22.89
N ARG A 207 4.09 -12.38 -23.16
CA ARG A 207 3.31 -11.64 -22.15
C ARG A 207 2.11 -12.40 -21.62
N ARG A 208 1.89 -13.66 -22.02
CA ARG A 208 0.73 -14.45 -21.54
C ARG A 208 0.71 -14.58 -20.00
N PRO A 209 1.83 -14.79 -19.30
CA PRO A 209 1.84 -14.85 -17.84
C PRO A 209 1.38 -13.54 -17.18
N LEU A 210 1.78 -12.40 -17.74
CA LEU A 210 1.44 -11.05 -17.25
C LEU A 210 -0.07 -10.76 -17.29
N ARG A 211 -0.83 -11.51 -18.09
CA ARG A 211 -2.28 -11.34 -18.23
C ARG A 211 -3.08 -12.12 -17.19
N GLN A 212 -2.43 -12.80 -16.25
CA GLN A 212 -3.07 -13.67 -15.26
C GLN A 212 -2.77 -13.23 -13.83
N THR A 213 -3.66 -13.58 -12.91
CA THR A 213 -3.38 -13.47 -11.47
C THR A 213 -2.30 -14.48 -11.08
N PRO A 214 -1.43 -14.15 -10.09
CA PRO A 214 -1.48 -12.96 -9.22
C PRO A 214 -0.80 -11.70 -9.80
N ILE A 215 -0.04 -11.81 -10.89
CA ILE A 215 0.89 -10.75 -11.32
C ILE A 215 0.27 -9.68 -12.24
N GLN A 216 -0.95 -9.88 -12.75
CA GLN A 216 -1.61 -8.94 -13.67
C GLN A 216 -1.78 -7.53 -13.10
N GLN A 217 -2.12 -7.39 -11.81
CA GLN A 217 -2.27 -6.06 -11.23
C GLN A 217 -0.91 -5.34 -11.20
N ILE A 218 0.14 -6.04 -10.76
CA ILE A 218 1.52 -5.54 -10.72
C ILE A 218 1.93 -5.06 -12.12
N TRP A 219 1.59 -5.83 -13.16
CA TRP A 219 1.83 -5.43 -14.54
C TRP A 219 1.13 -4.12 -14.91
N ARG A 220 -0.16 -4.00 -14.60
CA ARG A 220 -0.95 -2.79 -14.93
C ARG A 220 -0.42 -1.55 -14.22
N ASP A 221 -0.02 -1.66 -12.96
CA ASP A 221 0.53 -0.52 -12.21
C ASP A 221 1.94 -0.14 -12.70
N HIS A 222 2.74 -1.12 -13.14
CA HIS A 222 4.01 -0.84 -13.81
C HIS A 222 3.82 -0.19 -15.19
N LEU A 223 2.85 -0.65 -15.98
CA LEU A 223 2.49 0.00 -17.26
C LEU A 223 2.01 1.43 -17.02
N LEU A 224 1.24 1.67 -15.96
CA LEU A 224 0.81 3.02 -15.59
C LEU A 224 2.03 3.91 -15.35
N THR A 225 3.06 3.39 -14.67
CA THR A 225 4.32 4.11 -14.45
C THR A 225 5.00 4.45 -15.77
N GLY A 226 5.18 3.47 -16.67
CA GLY A 226 5.81 3.71 -17.97
C GLY A 226 5.09 4.76 -18.80
N ILE A 227 3.76 4.64 -18.94
CA ILE A 227 3.00 5.59 -19.76
C ILE A 227 2.88 6.97 -19.09
N THR A 228 2.84 7.05 -17.76
CA THR A 228 2.91 8.34 -17.04
C THR A 228 4.21 9.05 -17.34
N ARG A 229 5.34 8.33 -17.27
CA ARG A 229 6.65 8.89 -17.58
C ARG A 229 6.70 9.47 -19.00
N ILE A 230 6.20 8.74 -19.97
CA ILE A 230 6.21 9.14 -21.40
C ILE A 230 5.26 10.31 -21.64
N GLN A 231 4.00 10.25 -21.19
CA GLN A 231 2.98 11.24 -21.52
C GLN A 231 3.16 12.55 -20.75
N ASP A 232 3.62 12.48 -19.49
CA ASP A 232 3.79 13.66 -18.65
C ASP A 232 5.21 14.23 -18.74
N GLY A 233 6.11 13.57 -19.48
CA GLY A 233 7.46 14.06 -19.75
C GLY A 233 8.42 14.00 -18.56
N TYR A 234 8.28 12.99 -17.69
CA TYR A 234 9.25 12.76 -16.60
C TYR A 234 10.53 12.13 -17.15
N ASP A 235 11.68 12.54 -16.62
CA ASP A 235 12.98 11.96 -17.01
C ASP A 235 13.13 10.54 -16.46
N ASP A 236 12.61 10.30 -15.26
CA ASP A 236 12.69 9.02 -14.55
C ASP A 236 11.37 8.64 -13.86
N GLY A 237 11.13 7.34 -13.69
CA GLY A 237 9.93 6.79 -13.07
C GLY A 237 10.19 5.40 -12.49
N LEU A 238 9.73 5.18 -11.26
CA LEU A 238 9.88 3.90 -10.56
C LEU A 238 8.52 3.42 -10.05
N PHE A 239 8.13 2.20 -10.42
CA PHE A 239 7.00 1.53 -9.79
C PHE A 239 7.49 0.74 -8.58
N VAL A 240 6.84 0.88 -7.43
CA VAL A 240 7.17 0.12 -6.21
C VAL A 240 5.93 -0.56 -5.67
N THR A 241 6.06 -1.85 -5.34
CA THR A 241 5.12 -2.50 -4.41
C THR A 241 5.68 -2.46 -2.98
N LEU A 242 4.91 -1.91 -2.05
CA LEU A 242 5.23 -1.85 -0.62
C LEU A 242 4.39 -2.86 0.17
N TYR A 243 5.04 -3.73 0.95
CA TYR A 243 4.36 -4.83 1.63
C TYR A 243 5.07 -5.30 2.92
N PRO A 244 4.41 -6.00 3.86
CA PRO A 244 5.09 -6.61 5.00
C PRO A 244 6.02 -7.75 4.56
N ALA A 245 7.22 -7.85 5.13
CA ALA A 245 8.17 -8.91 4.79
C ALA A 245 7.62 -10.33 5.02
N ARG A 246 6.70 -10.48 6.00
CA ARG A 246 5.99 -11.74 6.29
C ARG A 246 4.89 -12.09 5.26
N ASN A 247 4.47 -11.17 4.38
CA ASN A 247 3.49 -11.48 3.33
C ASN A 247 4.14 -12.22 2.15
N LEU A 248 4.27 -13.54 2.30
CA LEU A 248 4.91 -14.39 1.29
C LEU A 248 4.13 -14.47 -0.03
N HIS A 249 2.82 -14.24 -0.03
CA HIS A 249 2.05 -14.20 -1.29
C HIS A 249 2.51 -13.05 -2.18
N VAL A 250 2.66 -11.86 -1.61
CA VAL A 250 3.16 -10.69 -2.33
C VAL A 250 4.62 -10.91 -2.74
N LYS A 251 5.47 -11.40 -1.84
CA LYS A 251 6.87 -11.70 -2.13
C LYS A 251 7.03 -12.65 -3.33
N THR A 252 6.27 -13.75 -3.35
CA THR A 252 6.32 -14.74 -4.44
C THR A 252 5.82 -14.15 -5.75
N ALA A 253 4.70 -13.42 -5.75
CA ALA A 253 4.18 -12.78 -6.96
C ALA A 253 5.15 -11.73 -7.54
N LEU A 254 5.84 -10.96 -6.70
CA LEU A 254 6.85 -10.00 -7.16
C LEU A 254 8.07 -10.72 -7.76
N ALA A 255 8.47 -11.87 -7.21
CA ALA A 255 9.54 -12.68 -7.78
C ALA A 255 9.15 -13.30 -9.13
N GLU A 256 7.93 -13.82 -9.25
CA GLU A 256 7.36 -14.30 -10.52
C GLU A 256 7.27 -13.19 -11.56
N TYR A 257 6.85 -12.00 -11.14
CA TYR A 257 6.75 -10.81 -12.00
C TYR A 257 8.13 -10.38 -12.54
N ARG A 258 9.17 -10.35 -11.69
CA ARG A 258 10.54 -10.00 -12.14
C ARG A 258 11.06 -10.94 -13.23
N GLN A 259 10.68 -12.21 -13.22
CA GLN A 259 11.07 -13.16 -14.29
C GLN A 259 10.46 -12.81 -15.65
N GLN A 260 9.43 -11.96 -15.69
CA GLN A 260 8.81 -11.48 -16.92
C GLN A 260 9.45 -10.19 -17.46
N LEU A 261 10.45 -9.64 -16.76
CA LEU A 261 11.16 -8.43 -17.15
C LEU A 261 12.50 -8.74 -17.80
N THR A 262 12.86 -7.96 -18.82
CA THR A 262 14.21 -7.97 -19.41
C THR A 262 15.13 -6.96 -18.73
N SER A 263 14.56 -5.94 -18.08
CA SER A 263 15.22 -5.02 -17.15
C SER A 263 14.22 -4.65 -16.05
N ASP A 264 14.69 -4.56 -14.80
CA ASP A 264 13.91 -4.11 -13.64
C ASP A 264 14.25 -2.66 -13.21
N ASP A 265 14.91 -1.87 -14.06
CA ASP A 265 15.31 -0.49 -13.74
C ASP A 265 14.12 0.42 -13.36
N THR A 266 12.91 0.11 -13.82
CA THR A 266 11.68 0.88 -13.52
C THR A 266 10.77 0.16 -12.52
N PHE A 267 11.25 -0.94 -11.91
CA PHE A 267 10.50 -1.78 -10.99
C PHE A 267 11.26 -2.01 -9.66
N GLY A 268 10.60 -1.71 -8.55
CA GLY A 268 11.12 -1.88 -7.20
C GLY A 268 10.16 -2.63 -6.28
N ALA A 269 10.69 -3.12 -5.18
CA ALA A 269 9.90 -3.71 -4.11
C ALA A 269 10.53 -3.34 -2.77
N TRP A 270 9.71 -2.80 -1.86
CA TRP A 270 10.14 -2.45 -0.51
C TRP A 270 9.27 -3.18 0.49
N THR A 271 9.87 -3.52 1.62
CA THR A 271 9.12 -3.99 2.77
C THR A 271 8.73 -2.82 3.68
N LEU A 272 7.62 -2.92 4.40
CA LEU A 272 7.26 -1.94 5.42
C LEU A 272 8.37 -1.82 6.47
N GLU A 273 8.99 -2.94 6.82
CA GLU A 273 10.11 -3.02 7.74
C GLU A 273 11.33 -2.24 7.23
N GLN A 274 11.69 -2.36 5.95
CA GLN A 274 12.76 -1.55 5.34
C GLN A 274 12.41 -0.06 5.33
N PHE A 275 11.18 0.29 4.97
CA PHE A 275 10.74 1.68 4.92
C PHE A 275 10.80 2.33 6.31
N VAL A 276 10.34 1.61 7.33
CA VAL A 276 10.38 2.07 8.71
C VAL A 276 11.81 2.13 9.27
N ALA A 277 12.66 1.16 8.95
CA ALA A 277 14.08 1.25 9.30
C ALA A 277 14.71 2.53 8.73
N GLY A 278 14.43 2.86 7.46
CA GLY A 278 14.85 4.13 6.85
C GLY A 278 14.29 5.36 7.56
N LEU A 279 13.03 5.33 8.02
CA LEU A 279 12.49 6.41 8.86
C LEU A 279 13.30 6.59 10.15
N ARG A 280 13.65 5.49 10.83
CA ARG A 280 14.38 5.51 12.10
C ARG A 280 15.82 6.01 11.98
N GLU A 281 16.41 5.95 10.80
CA GLU A 281 17.72 6.57 10.52
C GLU A 281 17.64 8.12 10.54
N HIS A 282 16.45 8.69 10.29
CA HIS A 282 16.27 10.13 10.08
C HIS A 282 15.33 10.83 11.07
N THR A 283 14.61 10.09 11.91
CA THR A 283 13.70 10.67 12.90
C THR A 283 13.47 9.76 14.11
N GLN A 284 13.14 10.38 15.25
CA GLN A 284 12.66 9.73 16.47
C GLN A 284 11.20 10.09 16.79
N ALA A 285 10.45 10.54 15.78
CA ALA A 285 9.07 10.97 15.98
C ALA A 285 8.18 9.79 16.41
N ALA A 286 7.39 9.98 17.47
CA ALA A 286 6.56 8.95 18.09
C ALA A 286 5.51 8.32 17.15
N TRP A 287 5.15 8.99 16.05
CA TRP A 287 4.22 8.43 15.06
C TRP A 287 4.81 7.19 14.37
N VAL A 288 6.14 7.10 14.24
CA VAL A 288 6.83 5.92 13.68
C VAL A 288 6.63 4.72 14.60
N ASP A 289 6.77 4.91 15.92
CA ASP A 289 6.50 3.85 16.91
C ASP A 289 5.03 3.42 16.86
N THR A 290 4.11 4.38 16.72
CA THR A 290 2.67 4.10 16.63
C THR A 290 2.33 3.34 15.34
N PHE A 291 3.02 3.63 14.24
CA PHE A 291 2.87 2.92 12.97
C PHE A 291 3.36 1.47 13.09
N GLU A 292 4.56 1.25 13.64
CA GLU A 292 5.08 -0.10 13.88
C GLU A 292 4.19 -0.91 14.80
N ASP A 293 3.78 -0.33 15.92
CA ASP A 293 2.91 -0.96 16.91
C ASP A 293 1.61 -1.49 16.28
N ARG A 294 1.07 -0.71 15.33
CA ARG A 294 -0.16 -1.05 14.63
C ARG A 294 0.03 -2.09 13.53
N TYR A 295 1.09 -2.00 12.73
CA TYR A 295 1.19 -2.76 11.47
C TYR A 295 2.23 -3.88 11.49
N LEU A 296 3.23 -3.81 12.37
CA LEU A 296 4.43 -4.66 12.36
C LEU A 296 4.74 -5.37 13.69
N ALA A 297 4.08 -5.02 14.79
CA ALA A 297 4.30 -5.61 16.12
C ALA A 297 3.71 -7.03 16.27
N PHE A 298 4.12 -7.94 15.40
CA PHE A 298 3.68 -9.33 15.42
C PHE A 298 4.15 -10.12 16.64
N ASP A 299 5.16 -9.62 17.37
CA ASP A 299 5.58 -10.17 18.66
C ASP A 299 4.44 -10.17 19.70
N LYS A 300 3.46 -9.27 19.57
CA LYS A 300 2.23 -9.29 20.38
C LYS A 300 1.41 -10.55 20.13
N VAL A 301 1.37 -11.02 18.89
CA VAL A 301 0.67 -12.26 18.53
C VAL A 301 1.47 -13.45 19.06
N ASP A 302 2.78 -13.47 18.83
CA ASP A 302 3.66 -14.55 19.24
C ASP A 302 3.63 -14.76 20.78
N ARG A 303 3.73 -13.67 21.57
CA ARG A 303 3.60 -13.72 23.04
C ARG A 303 2.28 -14.31 23.53
N ARG A 304 1.17 -13.99 22.86
CA ARG A 304 -0.16 -14.53 23.22
C ARG A 304 -0.31 -16.02 22.92
N LEU A 305 0.47 -16.54 21.96
CA LEU A 305 0.52 -17.97 21.68
C LEU A 305 1.32 -18.69 22.77
N ASP A 306 2.47 -18.12 23.15
CA ASP A 306 3.38 -18.64 24.19
C ASP A 306 2.76 -18.62 25.59
N ASP A 307 2.06 -17.54 25.98
CA ASP A 307 1.43 -17.38 27.32
C ASP A 307 0.31 -18.40 27.60
N ALA A 308 -0.12 -19.14 26.58
CA ALA A 308 -1.24 -20.06 26.64
C ALA A 308 -0.86 -21.52 26.36
N ASP A 309 0.44 -21.82 26.34
CA ASP A 309 1.02 -23.16 26.42
C ASP A 309 1.51 -23.47 27.85
#